data_AF-A0A1A8FI91-F1
#
_entry.id   AF-A0A1A8FI91-F1
#
_cell.length_a   1.000
_cell.length_b   1.000
_cell.length_c   1.000
_cell.angle_alpha   90.00
_cell.angle_beta   90.00
_cell.angle_gamma   90.00
#
_symmetry.space_group_name_H-M   'P 1'
#
loop_
_entity.id
_entity.type
_entity.pdbx_description
1 polymer ?
#
loop_
_entity_poly.entity_id
_entity_poly.type
_entity_poly.pdbx_seq_one_letter_code
_entity_poly.pdbx_strand_id
1 'polypeptide(L)'
;PQDSLQDWVRTGQGLAAQCAALLQQLVWLLLCCPADPQLRADVRPSTLRHPSPLAPRCQPPGCLLRRGDAAWRQLHQRVAAMLKHSQSLQEELGSVIQQASGAVLLTWSSFSVCSSAMEQLADVAGQMSSIEQLFTTASSVGGTNYQPAVMQSLRYVRGQVEAGVTDFTAWKTQLLFLDQPPSDQQSSFCSRFSAELETNINKVLCAVQKLVKRRERELPAEQHGDPELIQEEEEEEG
;
A
#
# COMPACT_ATOMS: atom_id res chain seq x y z
N PRO A 1 -8.41 -2.49 -16.91
CA PRO A 1 -7.93 -2.63 -15.51
C PRO A 1 -6.52 -2.08 -15.28
N GLN A 2 -5.60 -2.24 -16.24
CA GLN A 2 -4.20 -1.80 -16.13
C GLN A 2 -4.06 -0.27 -16.02
N ASP A 3 -4.67 0.49 -16.93
CA ASP A 3 -4.63 1.97 -16.89
C ASP A 3 -5.23 2.50 -15.60
N SER A 4 -6.40 1.98 -15.20
CA SER A 4 -7.06 2.36 -13.95
C SER A 4 -6.18 2.09 -12.72
N LEU A 5 -5.51 0.93 -12.66
CA LEU A 5 -4.60 0.63 -11.56
C LEU A 5 -3.39 1.58 -11.57
N GLN A 6 -2.84 1.88 -12.75
CA GLN A 6 -1.72 2.82 -12.86
C GLN A 6 -2.11 4.22 -12.36
N ASP A 7 -3.31 4.68 -12.68
CA ASP A 7 -3.84 5.96 -12.21
C ASP A 7 -4.08 5.95 -10.70
N TRP A 8 -4.54 4.83 -10.13
CA TRP A 8 -4.67 4.68 -8.68
C TRP A 8 -3.32 4.70 -7.97
N VAL A 9 -2.29 4.05 -8.52
CA VAL A 9 -0.93 4.10 -7.96
C VAL A 9 -0.40 5.53 -7.96
N ARG A 10 -0.56 6.27 -9.08
CA ARG A 10 -0.18 7.69 -9.16
C ARG A 10 -0.96 8.56 -8.18
N THR A 11 -2.27 8.32 -8.06
CA THR A 11 -3.14 9.06 -7.15
C THR A 11 -2.72 8.83 -5.71
N GLY A 12 -2.52 7.57 -5.29
CA GLY A 12 -2.01 7.24 -3.96
C GLY A 12 -0.64 7.87 -3.69
N GLN A 13 0.28 7.86 -4.67
CA GLN A 13 1.58 8.50 -4.52
C GLN A 13 1.44 10.02 -4.32
N GLY A 14 0.56 10.67 -5.09
CA GLY A 14 0.27 12.09 -4.96
C GLY A 14 -0.34 12.45 -3.60
N LEU A 15 -1.28 11.64 -3.10
CA LEU A 15 -1.87 11.81 -1.77
C LEU A 15 -0.82 11.64 -0.66
N ALA A 16 0.05 10.61 -0.77
CA ALA A 16 1.16 10.41 0.17
C ALA A 16 2.13 11.60 0.19
N ALA A 17 2.47 12.16 -0.97
CA ALA A 17 3.30 13.35 -1.08
C ALA A 17 2.65 14.59 -0.44
N GLN A 18 1.35 14.79 -0.64
CA GLN A 18 0.60 15.88 0.00
C GLN A 18 0.56 15.73 1.53
N CYS A 19 0.33 14.51 2.03
CA CYS A 19 0.43 14.20 3.45
C CYS A 19 1.80 14.53 4.00
N ALA A 20 2.88 14.08 3.32
CA ALA A 20 4.24 14.36 3.75
C ALA A 20 4.55 15.87 3.79
N ALA A 21 4.18 16.62 2.76
CA ALA A 21 4.40 18.06 2.70
C ALA A 21 3.69 18.80 3.85
N LEU A 22 2.43 18.46 4.12
CA LEU A 22 1.66 19.04 5.22
C LEU A 22 2.22 18.65 6.60
N LEU A 23 2.57 17.38 6.79
CA LEU A 23 3.14 16.91 8.05
C LEU A 23 4.50 17.55 8.33
N GLN A 24 5.30 17.80 7.30
CA GLN A 24 6.53 18.58 7.40
C GLN A 24 6.26 20.01 7.89
N GLN A 25 5.23 20.67 7.37
CA GLN A 25 4.81 21.99 7.86
C GLN A 25 4.37 21.96 9.33
N LEU A 26 3.66 20.90 9.74
CA LEU A 26 3.28 20.70 11.14
C LEU A 26 4.49 20.47 12.05
N VAL A 27 5.51 19.72 11.61
CA VAL A 27 6.77 19.58 12.35
C VAL A 27 7.41 20.96 12.58
N TRP A 28 7.52 21.77 11.53
CA TRP A 28 8.07 23.13 11.67
C TRP A 28 7.25 24.01 12.60
N LEU A 29 5.92 23.94 12.52
CA LEU A 29 5.03 24.66 13.43
C LEU A 29 5.29 24.27 14.90
N LEU A 30 5.45 22.98 15.19
CA LEU A 30 5.72 22.51 16.55
C LEU A 30 7.10 22.93 17.06
N LEU A 31 8.10 23.09 16.18
CA LEU A 31 9.42 23.59 16.56
C LEU A 31 9.40 25.06 16.99
N CYS A 32 8.40 25.82 16.54
CA CYS A 32 8.17 27.21 16.94
C CYS A 32 7.51 27.36 18.32
N CYS A 33 7.09 26.27 18.99
CA CYS A 33 6.52 26.35 20.32
C CYS A 33 7.52 26.99 21.32
N PRO A 34 7.04 27.84 22.25
CA PRO A 34 7.90 28.45 23.26
C PRO A 34 8.52 27.38 24.17
N ALA A 35 9.80 27.54 24.52
CA ALA A 35 10.47 26.70 25.50
C ALA A 35 10.04 27.06 26.93
N ASP A 36 10.23 26.15 27.89
CA ASP A 36 9.97 26.42 29.31
C ASP A 36 10.85 27.59 29.81
N PRO A 37 10.27 28.65 30.41
CA PRO A 37 11.01 29.78 30.98
C PRO A 37 11.92 29.37 32.16
N GLN A 38 11.71 28.22 32.80
CA GLN A 38 12.59 27.71 33.87
C GLN A 38 14.02 27.42 33.38
N LEU A 39 14.22 27.23 32.06
CA LEU A 39 15.53 27.05 31.43
C LEU A 39 16.22 28.36 31.00
N ARG A 40 15.57 29.52 31.19
CA ARG A 40 16.12 30.84 30.89
C ARG A 40 16.20 31.70 32.15
N ALA A 41 17.07 31.32 33.08
CA ALA A 41 17.33 32.12 34.29
C ALA A 41 18.10 33.44 33.99
N ASP A 42 18.77 33.57 32.83
CA ASP A 42 19.72 34.67 32.58
C ASP A 42 19.27 35.75 31.58
N VAL A 43 18.04 35.69 31.04
CA VAL A 43 17.54 36.72 30.11
C VAL A 43 16.35 37.41 30.74
N ARG A 44 16.48 38.73 30.96
CA ARG A 44 15.45 39.64 31.51
C ARG A 44 14.03 39.17 31.17
N PRO A 45 13.11 39.10 32.15
CA PRO A 45 11.77 38.59 31.90
C PRO A 45 11.06 39.55 30.94
N SER A 46 11.02 39.18 29.67
CA SER A 46 10.14 39.85 28.70
C SER A 46 8.73 39.78 29.27
N THR A 47 8.13 40.95 29.52
CA THR A 47 6.82 41.14 30.17
C THR A 47 5.65 40.49 29.43
N LEU A 48 5.88 39.96 28.22
CA LEU A 48 4.91 39.17 27.47
C LEU A 48 4.97 37.70 27.93
N ARG A 49 4.43 37.44 29.12
CA ARG A 49 4.28 36.08 29.69
C ARG A 49 3.41 35.13 28.86
N HIS A 50 2.67 35.65 27.88
CA HIS A 50 1.75 34.88 27.04
C HIS A 50 1.93 35.32 25.58
N PRO A 51 2.19 34.39 24.64
CA PRO A 51 2.39 34.71 23.22
C PRO A 51 1.12 35.18 22.51
N SER A 52 -0.04 35.11 23.16
CA SER A 52 -1.33 35.51 22.61
C SER A 52 -2.08 36.44 23.58
N PRO A 53 -2.77 37.48 23.06
CA PRO A 53 -3.62 38.36 23.86
C PRO A 53 -4.90 37.67 24.35
N LEU A 54 -5.20 36.46 23.87
CA LEU A 54 -6.35 35.67 24.32
C LEU A 54 -6.08 35.04 25.69
N ALA A 55 -7.11 35.00 26.54
CA ALA A 55 -7.02 34.26 27.79
C ALA A 55 -6.72 32.76 27.53
N PRO A 56 -5.90 32.07 28.35
CA PRO A 56 -5.53 30.67 28.13
C PRO A 56 -6.73 29.72 27.97
N ARG A 57 -7.83 29.98 28.70
CA ARG A 57 -9.09 29.24 28.62
C ARG A 57 -9.82 29.34 27.28
N CYS A 58 -9.49 30.33 26.47
CA CYS A 58 -10.05 30.57 25.14
C CYS A 58 -9.11 30.08 24.03
N GLN A 59 -7.93 29.57 24.37
CA GLN A 59 -6.95 29.07 23.41
C GLN A 59 -7.15 27.57 23.19
N PRO A 60 -6.94 27.06 21.96
CA PRO A 60 -6.90 25.62 21.73
C PRO A 60 -5.78 24.95 22.55
N PRO A 61 -5.95 23.69 22.97
CA PRO A 61 -4.93 22.92 23.68
C PRO A 61 -3.56 22.91 22.99
N GLY A 62 -3.54 22.80 21.66
CA GLY A 62 -2.32 22.79 20.84
C GLY A 62 -1.56 24.11 20.90
N CYS A 63 -2.23 25.24 21.12
CA CYS A 63 -1.58 26.54 21.28
C CYS A 63 -0.92 26.72 22.66
N LEU A 64 -1.28 25.89 23.63
CA LEU A 64 -0.73 25.91 24.99
C LEU A 64 0.53 25.02 25.12
N LEU A 65 0.92 24.30 24.06
CA LEU A 65 2.07 23.42 24.06
C LEU A 65 3.37 24.18 24.26
N ARG A 66 4.26 23.59 25.05
CA ARG A 66 5.60 24.09 25.34
C ARG A 66 6.64 23.09 24.87
N ARG A 67 7.68 23.61 24.22
CA ARG A 67 8.75 22.78 23.67
C ARG A 67 9.53 22.13 24.80
N GLY A 68 9.57 20.80 24.80
CA GLY A 68 10.21 19.97 25.82
C GLY A 68 9.23 19.23 26.74
N ASP A 69 8.00 19.72 26.88
CA ASP A 69 6.99 19.09 27.72
C ASP A 69 6.57 17.72 27.16
N ALA A 70 6.03 16.85 28.02
CA ALA A 70 5.62 15.51 27.63
C ALA A 70 4.58 15.50 26.50
N ALA A 71 3.55 16.37 26.60
CA ALA A 71 2.51 16.49 25.58
C ALA A 71 3.07 16.96 24.23
N TRP A 72 4.01 17.92 24.25
CA TRP A 72 4.68 18.39 23.03
C TRP A 72 5.56 17.29 22.43
N ARG A 73 6.35 16.59 23.24
CA ARG A 73 7.21 15.48 22.79
C ARG A 73 6.38 14.38 22.13
N GLN A 74 5.27 14.00 22.74
CA GLN A 74 4.35 13.00 22.20
C GLN A 74 3.76 13.44 20.86
N LEU A 75 3.25 14.67 20.76
CA LEU A 75 2.68 15.18 19.51
C LEU A 75 3.75 15.28 18.42
N HIS A 76 4.92 15.82 18.74
CA HIS A 76 6.03 15.94 17.79
C HIS A 76 6.50 14.57 17.30
N GLN A 77 6.66 13.58 18.20
CA GLN A 77 7.01 12.21 17.81
C GLN A 77 5.94 11.59 16.90
N ARG A 78 4.66 11.78 17.22
CA ARG A 78 3.56 11.29 16.38
C ARG A 78 3.58 11.91 14.99
N VAL A 79 3.67 13.24 14.89
CA VAL A 79 3.70 13.93 13.59
C VAL A 79 4.96 13.54 12.79
N ALA A 80 6.12 13.40 13.44
CA ALA A 80 7.35 12.95 12.78
C ALA A 80 7.25 11.49 12.29
N ALA A 81 6.62 10.61 13.06
CA ALA A 81 6.37 9.23 12.66
C ALA A 81 5.42 9.16 11.47
N MET A 82 4.32 9.92 11.50
CA MET A 82 3.39 10.04 10.37
C MET A 82 4.09 10.58 9.13
N LEU A 83 4.94 11.60 9.25
CA LEU A 83 5.71 12.16 8.15
C LEU A 83 6.60 11.10 7.49
N LYS A 84 7.39 10.38 8.29
CA LYS A 84 8.25 9.30 7.80
C LYS A 84 7.43 8.21 7.12
N HIS A 85 6.27 7.89 7.69
CA HIS A 85 5.36 6.90 7.13
C HIS A 85 4.80 7.34 5.76
N SER A 86 4.32 8.57 5.62
CA SER A 86 3.85 9.11 4.34
C SER A 86 4.95 9.19 3.29
N GLN A 87 6.20 9.52 3.67
CA GLN A 87 7.35 9.48 2.77
C GLN A 87 7.65 8.05 2.28
N SER A 88 7.64 7.08 3.20
CA SER A 88 7.82 5.66 2.85
C SER A 88 6.75 5.17 1.87
N LEU A 89 5.48 5.53 2.09
CA LEU A 89 4.38 5.19 1.19
C LEU A 89 4.55 5.82 -0.20
N GLN A 90 5.01 7.07 -0.24
CA GLN A 90 5.30 7.77 -1.49
C GLN A 90 6.42 7.08 -2.29
N GLU A 91 7.48 6.63 -1.61
CA GLU A 91 8.59 5.88 -2.22
C GLU A 91 8.15 4.50 -2.70
N GLU A 92 7.38 3.77 -1.88
CA GLU A 92 6.85 2.45 -2.22
C GLU A 92 5.97 2.51 -3.47
N LEU A 93 5.00 3.42 -3.53
CA LEU A 93 4.15 3.62 -4.71
C LEU A 93 4.94 4.15 -5.92
N GLY A 94 5.95 4.99 -5.68
CA GLY A 94 6.86 5.45 -6.73
C GLY A 94 7.65 4.30 -7.36
N SER A 95 8.07 3.33 -6.55
CA SER A 95 8.79 2.13 -7.02
C SER A 95 7.91 1.28 -7.94
N VAL A 96 6.60 1.17 -7.66
CA VAL A 96 5.64 0.45 -8.51
C VAL A 96 5.50 1.13 -9.87
N ILE A 97 5.46 2.46 -9.91
CA ILE A 97 5.40 3.23 -11.17
C ILE A 97 6.69 3.01 -11.98
N GLN A 98 7.84 3.03 -11.32
CA GLN A 98 9.14 2.85 -11.98
C GLN A 98 9.35 1.42 -12.49
N GLN A 99 8.80 0.42 -11.80
CA GLN A 99 8.79 -0.96 -12.30
C GLN A 99 7.86 -1.10 -13.50
N ALA A 100 6.70 -0.45 -13.48
CA ALA A 100 5.74 -0.46 -14.59
C ALA A 100 6.21 0.30 -15.84
N SER A 101 7.20 1.20 -15.74
CA SER A 101 7.80 1.82 -16.92
C SER A 101 8.80 0.90 -17.63
N GLY A 102 9.35 -0.10 -16.92
CA GLY A 102 10.22 -1.15 -17.49
C GLY A 102 9.48 -2.45 -17.85
N ALA A 103 8.36 -2.73 -17.18
CA ALA A 103 7.53 -3.91 -17.41
C ALA A 103 6.28 -3.57 -18.25
N VAL A 104 5.82 -4.50 -19.11
CA VAL A 104 4.66 -4.26 -19.99
C VAL A 104 3.34 -4.18 -19.22
N LEU A 105 3.25 -4.74 -18.01
CA LEU A 105 2.00 -4.84 -17.24
C LEU A 105 2.23 -4.74 -15.72
N LEU A 106 1.27 -4.14 -15.01
CA LEU A 106 1.16 -4.18 -13.55
C LEU A 106 0.65 -5.56 -13.10
N THR A 107 1.25 -6.05 -12.01
CA THR A 107 0.99 -7.36 -11.43
C THR A 107 -0.02 -7.31 -10.28
N TRP A 108 -0.50 -8.48 -9.85
CA TRP A 108 -1.29 -8.59 -8.61
C TRP A 108 -0.53 -8.11 -7.37
N SER A 109 0.81 -8.21 -7.34
CA SER A 109 1.60 -7.62 -6.27
C SER A 109 1.55 -6.08 -6.30
N SER A 110 1.53 -5.48 -7.50
CA SER A 110 1.35 -4.04 -7.66
C SER A 110 -0.01 -3.58 -7.12
N PHE A 111 -1.06 -4.38 -7.39
CA PHE A 111 -2.40 -4.14 -6.86
C PHE A 111 -2.47 -4.27 -5.33
N SER A 112 -1.80 -5.27 -4.75
CA SER A 112 -1.79 -5.46 -3.29
C SER A 112 -1.03 -4.35 -2.57
N VAL A 113 0.11 -3.91 -3.13
CA VAL A 113 0.87 -2.76 -2.63
C VAL A 113 0.02 -1.50 -2.69
N CYS A 114 -0.62 -1.22 -3.83
CA CYS A 114 -1.51 -0.07 -3.97
C CYS A 114 -2.66 -0.11 -2.95
N SER A 115 -3.31 -1.28 -2.78
CA SER A 115 -4.39 -1.45 -1.80
C SER A 115 -3.93 -1.18 -0.38
N SER A 116 -2.81 -1.78 0.04
CA SER A 116 -2.27 -1.59 1.37
C SER A 116 -1.87 -0.13 1.62
N ALA A 117 -1.29 0.53 0.63
CA ALA A 117 -0.93 1.94 0.74
C ALA A 117 -2.17 2.85 0.91
N MET A 118 -3.28 2.57 0.21
CA MET A 118 -4.53 3.32 0.37
C MET A 118 -5.14 3.13 1.75
N GLU A 119 -5.08 1.92 2.31
CA GLU A 119 -5.51 1.62 3.68
C GLU A 119 -4.64 2.38 4.70
N GLN A 120 -3.31 2.36 4.54
CA GLN A 120 -2.38 3.10 5.40
C GLN A 120 -2.56 4.63 5.30
N LEU A 121 -2.89 5.15 4.11
CA LEU A 121 -3.25 6.57 3.95
C LEU A 121 -4.54 6.92 4.70
N ALA A 122 -5.53 6.01 4.75
CA ALA A 122 -6.73 6.19 5.55
C ALA A 122 -6.39 6.31 7.05
N ASP A 123 -5.46 5.49 7.56
CA ASP A 123 -4.98 5.58 8.94
C ASP A 123 -4.29 6.92 9.21
N VAL A 124 -3.46 7.41 8.28
CA VAL A 124 -2.84 8.75 8.37
C VAL A 124 -3.92 9.84 8.45
N ALA A 125 -4.97 9.77 7.63
CA ALA A 125 -6.08 10.71 7.67
C ALA A 125 -6.84 10.67 9.02
N GLY A 126 -7.06 9.47 9.57
CA GLY A 126 -7.63 9.31 10.91
C GLY A 126 -6.76 9.97 12.00
N GLN A 127 -5.44 9.86 11.89
CA GLN A 127 -4.51 10.53 12.79
C GLN A 127 -4.49 12.06 12.62
N MET A 128 -4.60 12.56 11.38
CA MET A 128 -4.74 14.00 11.11
C MET A 128 -5.98 14.58 11.80
N SER A 129 -7.09 13.84 11.84
CA SER A 129 -8.29 14.22 12.58
C SER A 129 -8.01 14.41 14.07
N SER A 130 -7.25 13.51 14.69
CA SER A 130 -6.86 13.65 16.10
C SER A 130 -6.03 14.91 16.36
N ILE A 131 -5.12 15.25 15.43
CA ILE A 131 -4.27 16.43 15.54
C ILE A 131 -5.11 17.71 15.44
N GLU A 132 -6.06 17.75 14.52
CA GLU A 132 -6.97 18.88 14.32
C GLU A 132 -7.78 19.24 15.58
N GLN A 133 -8.21 18.23 16.34
CA GLN A 133 -8.95 18.44 17.60
C GLN A 133 -8.14 19.23 18.63
N LEU A 134 -6.81 19.12 18.63
CA LEU A 134 -5.95 19.90 19.52
C LEU A 134 -5.99 21.39 19.20
N PHE A 135 -6.34 21.78 17.99
CA PHE A 135 -6.34 23.17 17.53
C PHE A 135 -7.75 23.74 17.32
N THR A 136 -8.77 23.01 17.77
CA THR A 136 -10.17 23.44 17.74
C THR A 136 -10.56 24.03 19.11
N THR A 137 -11.15 25.22 19.14
CA THR A 137 -11.68 25.84 20.37
C THR A 137 -13.12 25.41 20.66
N ALA A 138 -13.45 25.17 21.93
CA ALA A 138 -14.80 24.78 22.36
C ALA A 138 -15.78 25.96 22.51
N SER A 139 -15.30 27.21 22.51
CA SER A 139 -16.12 28.41 22.69
C SER A 139 -15.60 29.54 21.82
N SER A 140 -16.20 29.75 20.65
CA SER A 140 -15.96 30.95 19.85
C SER A 140 -16.72 32.12 20.48
N VAL A 141 -16.08 32.81 21.42
CA VAL A 141 -16.58 34.12 21.86
C VAL A 141 -16.30 35.10 20.71
N GLY A 142 -17.30 35.29 19.84
CA GLY A 142 -17.27 36.27 18.76
C GLY A 142 -17.19 35.68 17.35
N GLY A 143 -18.22 34.91 16.96
CA GLY A 143 -18.83 34.86 15.61
C GLY A 143 -18.00 34.55 14.36
N THR A 144 -16.67 34.51 14.44
CA THR A 144 -15.78 34.23 13.33
C THR A 144 -14.98 32.99 13.69
N ASN A 145 -15.20 31.91 12.94
CA ASN A 145 -14.42 30.68 13.03
C ASN A 145 -13.00 30.95 12.52
N TYR A 146 -12.19 31.68 13.29
CA TYR A 146 -10.80 31.95 12.92
C TYR A 146 -9.98 30.68 13.15
N GLN A 147 -9.76 29.94 12.06
CA GLN A 147 -8.95 28.75 12.07
C GLN A 147 -7.58 29.07 11.43
N PRO A 148 -6.45 28.67 12.04
CA PRO A 148 -5.13 28.86 11.43
C PRO A 148 -5.08 28.24 10.03
N ALA A 149 -4.38 28.89 9.09
CA ALA A 149 -4.25 28.40 7.72
C ALA A 149 -3.69 26.95 7.65
N VAL A 150 -2.75 26.60 8.53
CA VAL A 150 -2.20 25.23 8.64
C VAL A 150 -3.25 24.20 9.03
N MET A 151 -4.28 24.61 9.78
CA MET A 151 -5.37 23.72 10.16
C MET A 151 -6.44 23.62 9.06
N GLN A 152 -6.57 24.64 8.22
CA GLN A 152 -7.37 24.55 6.99
C GLN A 152 -6.70 23.62 5.97
N SER A 153 -5.37 23.72 5.78
CA SER A 153 -4.65 22.79 4.91
C SER A 153 -4.70 21.35 5.43
N LEU A 154 -4.63 21.16 6.76
CA LEU A 154 -4.83 19.85 7.39
C LEU A 154 -6.19 19.23 7.06
N ARG A 155 -7.27 20.01 7.22
CA ARG A 155 -8.63 19.57 6.87
C ARG A 155 -8.76 19.24 5.39
N TYR A 156 -8.18 20.08 4.54
CA TYR A 156 -8.24 19.89 3.09
C TYR A 156 -7.53 18.61 2.65
N VAL A 157 -6.26 18.41 3.07
CA VAL A 157 -5.51 17.20 2.72
C VAL A 157 -6.18 15.95 3.29
N ARG A 158 -6.64 15.99 4.55
CA ARG A 158 -7.41 14.87 5.13
C ARG A 158 -8.62 14.54 4.27
N GLY A 159 -9.42 15.54 3.89
CA GLY A 159 -10.59 15.34 3.04
C GLY A 159 -10.27 14.78 1.66
N GLN A 160 -9.15 15.20 1.06
CA GLN A 160 -8.70 14.62 -0.22
C GLN A 160 -8.28 13.16 -0.07
N VAL A 161 -7.60 12.79 1.02
CA VAL A 161 -7.24 11.40 1.30
C VAL A 161 -8.49 10.55 1.54
N GLU A 162 -9.42 11.02 2.37
CA GLU A 162 -10.67 10.32 2.66
C GLU A 162 -11.51 10.11 1.39
N ALA A 163 -11.62 11.13 0.54
CA ALA A 163 -12.29 11.02 -0.76
C ALA A 163 -11.57 10.01 -1.67
N GLY A 164 -10.24 10.13 -1.82
CA GLY A 164 -9.46 9.22 -2.65
C GLY A 164 -9.52 7.76 -2.19
N VAL A 165 -9.51 7.51 -0.88
CA VAL A 165 -9.69 6.16 -0.31
C VAL A 165 -11.09 5.63 -0.55
N THR A 166 -12.12 6.48 -0.43
CA THR A 166 -13.50 6.10 -0.70
C THR A 166 -13.70 5.72 -2.16
N ASP A 167 -13.20 6.56 -3.07
CA ASP A 167 -13.28 6.33 -4.51
C ASP A 167 -12.48 5.09 -4.92
N PHE A 168 -11.28 4.89 -4.35
CA PHE A 168 -10.50 3.67 -4.56
C PHE A 168 -11.22 2.43 -4.05
N THR A 169 -11.87 2.49 -2.89
CA THR A 169 -12.62 1.37 -2.32
C THR A 169 -13.84 1.04 -3.17
N ALA A 170 -14.54 2.05 -3.69
CA ALA A 170 -15.64 1.88 -4.63
C ALA A 170 -15.15 1.24 -5.94
N TRP A 171 -14.03 1.69 -6.49
CA TRP A 171 -13.42 1.09 -7.66
C TRP A 171 -12.95 -0.36 -7.40
N LYS A 172 -12.28 -0.60 -6.27
CA LYS A 172 -11.78 -1.92 -5.85
C LYS A 172 -12.93 -2.91 -5.69
N THR A 173 -14.02 -2.49 -5.06
CA THR A 173 -15.22 -3.32 -4.94
C THR A 173 -15.80 -3.62 -6.32
N GLN A 174 -16.01 -2.61 -7.19
CA GLN A 174 -16.47 -2.86 -8.56
C GLN A 174 -15.56 -3.81 -9.35
N LEU A 175 -14.24 -3.67 -9.22
CA LEU A 175 -13.26 -4.56 -9.85
C LEU A 175 -13.38 -6.01 -9.37
N LEU A 176 -13.63 -6.22 -8.08
CA LEU A 176 -13.83 -7.54 -7.48
C LEU A 176 -15.23 -8.10 -7.76
N PHE A 177 -16.25 -7.24 -7.93
CA PHE A 177 -17.62 -7.61 -8.29
C PHE A 177 -17.87 -7.74 -9.80
N LEU A 178 -16.89 -7.41 -10.64
CA LEU A 178 -16.86 -7.79 -12.07
C LEU A 178 -16.87 -9.32 -12.27
N ASP A 179 -16.77 -10.09 -11.19
CA ASP A 179 -16.92 -11.55 -11.12
C ASP A 179 -18.37 -12.03 -10.90
N GLN A 180 -19.39 -11.16 -11.06
CA GLN A 180 -20.83 -11.50 -10.95
C GLN A 180 -21.52 -11.63 -12.32
N PRO A 181 -22.65 -12.37 -12.36
CA PRO A 181 -22.86 -13.53 -13.24
C PRO A 181 -22.67 -13.18 -14.72
N PRO A 182 -22.17 -14.13 -15.52
CA PRO A 182 -21.78 -13.85 -16.89
C PRO A 182 -22.95 -13.28 -17.68
N SER A 183 -22.73 -12.13 -18.31
CA SER A 183 -23.41 -11.83 -19.57
C SER A 183 -23.27 -13.05 -20.47
N ASP A 184 -24.29 -13.40 -21.27
CA ASP A 184 -24.28 -14.55 -22.18
C ASP A 184 -22.98 -14.67 -23.01
N GLN A 185 -22.32 -13.54 -23.29
CA GLN A 185 -21.02 -13.51 -23.97
C GLN A 185 -19.85 -14.04 -23.13
N GLN A 186 -19.79 -13.73 -21.82
CA GLN A 186 -18.68 -14.13 -20.96
C GLN A 186 -18.78 -15.60 -20.53
N SER A 187 -20.01 -16.13 -20.37
CA SER A 187 -20.22 -17.58 -20.16
C SER A 187 -19.80 -18.37 -21.40
N SER A 188 -20.07 -17.84 -22.60
CA SER A 188 -19.69 -18.47 -23.86
C SER A 188 -18.18 -18.54 -24.07
N PHE A 189 -17.44 -17.50 -23.64
CA PHE A 189 -15.98 -17.49 -23.67
C PHE A 189 -15.40 -18.48 -22.67
N CYS A 190 -15.82 -18.43 -21.41
CA CYS A 190 -15.34 -19.35 -20.37
C CYS A 190 -15.66 -20.81 -20.72
N SER A 191 -16.84 -21.09 -21.28
CA SER A 191 -17.22 -22.42 -21.74
C SER A 191 -16.33 -22.89 -22.91
N ARG A 192 -16.09 -22.04 -23.92
CA ARG A 192 -15.15 -22.38 -25.02
C ARG A 192 -13.74 -22.63 -24.52
N PHE A 193 -13.24 -21.72 -23.68
CA PHE A 193 -11.89 -21.82 -23.15
C PHE A 193 -11.72 -23.07 -22.29
N SER A 194 -12.67 -23.37 -21.40
CA SER A 194 -12.66 -24.60 -20.60
C SER A 194 -12.73 -25.85 -21.47
N ALA A 195 -13.59 -25.88 -22.50
CA ALA A 195 -13.67 -27.01 -23.42
C ALA A 195 -12.35 -27.22 -24.20
N GLU A 196 -11.72 -26.13 -24.64
CA GLU A 196 -10.43 -26.18 -25.34
C GLU A 196 -9.30 -26.61 -24.40
N LEU A 197 -9.30 -26.12 -23.16
CA LEU A 197 -8.35 -26.51 -22.11
C LEU A 197 -8.49 -28.00 -21.77
N GLU A 198 -9.71 -28.49 -21.52
CA GLU A 198 -10.00 -29.90 -21.27
C GLU A 198 -9.55 -30.78 -22.46
N THR A 199 -9.81 -30.33 -23.69
CA THR A 199 -9.36 -31.03 -24.89
C THR A 199 -7.83 -31.14 -24.94
N ASN A 200 -7.12 -30.05 -24.62
CA ASN A 200 -5.66 -30.06 -24.62
C ASN A 200 -5.08 -30.89 -23.46
N ILE A 201 -5.67 -30.81 -22.26
CA ILE A 201 -5.30 -31.67 -21.14
C ILE A 201 -5.46 -33.14 -21.51
N ASN A 202 -6.61 -33.51 -22.09
CA ASN A 202 -6.86 -34.89 -22.53
C ASN A 202 -5.86 -35.35 -23.60
N LYS A 203 -5.52 -34.49 -24.57
CA LYS A 203 -4.48 -34.80 -25.58
C LYS A 203 -3.12 -35.05 -24.93
N VAL A 204 -2.71 -34.20 -24.00
CA VAL A 204 -1.44 -34.37 -23.27
C VAL A 204 -1.47 -35.65 -22.43
N LEU A 205 -2.54 -35.90 -21.68
CA LEU A 205 -2.69 -37.11 -20.87
C LEU A 205 -2.65 -38.38 -21.74
N CYS A 206 -3.33 -38.40 -22.88
CA CYS A 206 -3.27 -39.51 -23.82
C CYS A 206 -1.87 -39.69 -24.42
N ALA A 207 -1.17 -38.60 -24.73
CA ALA A 207 0.21 -38.66 -25.23
C ALA A 207 1.16 -39.23 -24.17
N VAL A 208 1.06 -38.76 -22.92
CA VAL A 208 1.82 -39.27 -21.78
C VAL A 208 1.52 -40.74 -21.54
N GLN A 209 0.25 -41.15 -21.54
CA GLN A 209 -0.13 -42.57 -21.38
C GLN A 209 0.41 -43.45 -22.50
N LYS A 210 0.39 -42.99 -23.76
CA LYS A 210 1.00 -43.73 -24.87
C LYS A 210 2.51 -43.86 -24.70
N LEU A 211 3.17 -42.82 -24.21
CA LEU A 211 4.61 -42.81 -23.96
C LEU A 211 5.00 -43.74 -22.80
N VAL A 212 4.22 -43.74 -21.71
CA VAL A 212 4.38 -44.66 -20.57
C VAL A 212 4.17 -46.10 -21.01
N LYS A 213 3.09 -46.41 -21.75
CA LYS A 213 2.84 -47.75 -22.28
C LYS A 213 3.92 -48.23 -23.25
N ARG A 214 4.50 -47.32 -24.05
CA ARG A 214 5.64 -47.65 -24.91
C ARG A 214 6.86 -47.98 -24.05
N ARG A 215 7.17 -47.16 -23.04
CA ARG A 215 8.28 -47.37 -22.12
C ARG A 215 8.16 -48.68 -21.34
N GLU A 216 6.96 -49.03 -20.87
CA GLU A 216 6.68 -50.30 -20.19
C GLU A 216 6.84 -51.53 -21.10
N ARG A 217 6.62 -51.39 -22.42
CA ARG A 217 6.86 -52.46 -23.41
C ARG A 217 8.32 -52.56 -23.83
N GLU A 218 9.08 -51.48 -23.69
CA GLU A 218 10.52 -51.41 -24.04
C GLU A 218 11.43 -51.86 -22.87
N LEU A 219 10.90 -51.98 -21.65
CA LEU A 219 11.56 -52.67 -20.54
C LEU A 219 11.32 -54.19 -20.69
N PRO A 220 12.34 -55.00 -21.00
CA PRO A 220 12.15 -56.44 -21.20
C PRO A 220 11.67 -57.07 -19.89
N ALA A 221 10.60 -57.86 -19.96
CA ALA A 221 10.39 -58.92 -19.00
C ALA A 221 11.65 -59.80 -19.02
N GLU A 222 12.34 -59.89 -17.88
CA GLU A 222 13.46 -60.81 -17.67
C GLU A 222 13.03 -62.22 -18.11
N GLN A 223 13.53 -62.64 -19.28
CA GLN A 223 13.40 -64.01 -19.75
C GLN A 223 14.40 -64.87 -18.96
N HIS A 224 13.89 -65.62 -18.00
CA HIS A 224 14.53 -66.83 -17.53
C HIS A 224 14.29 -67.92 -18.60
N GLY A 225 15.36 -68.32 -19.30
CA GLY A 225 15.38 -69.39 -20.29
C GLY A 225 16.81 -69.61 -20.80
N ASP A 226 17.45 -70.63 -20.23
CA ASP A 226 18.83 -71.14 -20.40
C ASP A 226 19.15 -71.62 -21.86
N PRO A 227 20.41 -71.95 -22.24
CA PRO A 227 21.06 -71.41 -23.42
C PRO A 227 21.13 -72.42 -24.59
N GLU A 228 21.30 -71.88 -25.79
CA GLU A 228 21.53 -72.64 -27.03
C GLU A 228 22.82 -73.47 -27.01
N LEU A 229 22.70 -74.69 -27.52
CA LEU A 229 23.78 -75.55 -28.00
C LEU A 229 24.55 -74.84 -29.13
N ILE A 230 25.82 -74.53 -28.88
CA ILE A 230 26.79 -74.12 -29.90
C ILE A 230 27.46 -75.39 -30.43
N GLN A 231 27.24 -75.70 -31.71
CA GLN A 231 28.13 -76.54 -32.51
C GLN A 231 29.04 -75.59 -33.30
N GLU A 232 30.30 -75.52 -32.93
CA GLU A 232 31.38 -75.00 -33.77
C GLU A 232 32.20 -76.19 -34.26
N GLU A 233 32.14 -76.45 -35.57
CA GLU A 233 33.14 -77.21 -36.31
C GLU A 233 34.37 -76.31 -36.46
N GLU A 234 35.47 -76.64 -35.78
CA GLU A 234 36.81 -76.19 -36.16
C GLU A 234 37.59 -77.41 -36.69
N GLU A 235 37.86 -77.38 -38.00
CA GLU A 235 38.88 -78.20 -38.65
C GLU A 235 40.28 -77.60 -38.41
N GLU A 236 41.21 -78.52 -38.08
CA GLU A 236 42.65 -78.54 -38.36
C GLU A 236 43.61 -77.49 -37.76
N GLU A 237 44.42 -77.94 -36.78
CA GLU A 237 45.89 -78.03 -36.92
C GLU A 237 46.48 -78.93 -35.82
N GLY A 238 47.17 -80.04 -36.20
CA GLY A 238 48.09 -80.80 -35.33
C GLY A 238 47.92 -82.31 -35.29
#